data_AF-A0AAD7VY63-F1
#
_entry.id   AF-A0AAD7VY63-F1
#
_cell.length_a   1.000
_cell.length_b   1.000
_cell.length_c   1.000
_cell.angle_alpha   90.00
_cell.angle_beta   90.00
_cell.angle_gamma   90.00
#
_symmetry.space_group_name_H-M   'P 1'
#
loop_
_entity.id
_entity.type
_entity.pdbx_description
1 polymer ?
#
loop_
_entity_poly.entity_id
_entity_poly.type
_entity_poly.pdbx_seq_one_letter_code
_entity_poly.pdbx_strand_id
1 'polypeptide(L)' 'MAVIVTTNVRGLRDPTKRAAVFASLSAMRGDIFLLQEVHLRDEEDAAALSREWVWGPSG' A
#
# COMPACT_ATOMS: atom_id res chain seq x y z
N MET A 1 9.90 14.78 13.32
CA MET A 1 8.72 15.33 12.64
C MET A 1 8.26 14.26 11.67
N ALA A 2 7.00 13.82 11.74
CA ALA A 2 6.52 12.72 10.90
C ALA A 2 6.14 13.23 9.50
N VAL A 3 6.52 12.49 8.47
CA VAL A 3 6.15 12.71 7.06
C VAL A 3 4.97 11.81 6.73
N ILE A 4 3.83 12.43 6.40
CA ILE A 4 2.61 11.72 6.02
C ILE A 4 2.47 11.79 4.50
N VAL A 5 2.33 10.64 3.86
CA VAL A 5 2.06 10.51 2.43
C VAL A 5 0.61 10.10 2.24
N THR A 6 -0.13 10.88 1.47
CA THR A 6 -1.50 10.55 1.07
C THR A 6 -1.53 10.36 -0.44
N THR A 7 -2.11 9.26 -0.92
CA THR A 7 -2.18 9.00 -2.36
C THR A 7 -3.40 8.18 -2.74
N ASN A 8 -4.03 8.57 -3.86
CA ASN A 8 -5.06 7.80 -4.51
C ASN A 8 -4.41 6.74 -5.41
N VAL A 9 -4.67 5.47 -5.11
CA VAL A 9 -4.06 4.32 -5.81
C VAL A 9 -4.93 3.74 -6.92
N ARG A 10 -6.19 4.22 -7.07
CA ARG A 10 -7.15 3.81 -8.11
C ARG A 10 -7.37 2.30 -8.19
N GLY A 11 -7.37 1.62 -7.06
CA GLY A 11 -7.61 0.19 -6.91
C GLY A 11 -6.31 -0.62 -6.73
N LEU A 12 -6.35 -1.59 -5.82
CA LEU A 12 -5.22 -2.50 -5.51
C LEU A 12 -5.60 -3.98 -5.62
N ARG A 13 -6.73 -4.33 -6.25
CA ARG A 13 -7.14 -5.74 -6.40
C ARG A 13 -6.22 -6.55 -7.30
N ASP A 14 -5.74 -5.92 -8.37
CA ASP A 14 -4.76 -6.53 -9.27
C ASP A 14 -3.41 -6.72 -8.55
N PRO A 15 -2.89 -7.96 -8.41
CA PRO A 15 -1.65 -8.22 -7.67
C PRO A 15 -0.43 -7.53 -8.28
N THR A 16 -0.35 -7.46 -9.61
CA THR A 16 0.78 -6.81 -10.30
C THR A 16 0.82 -5.32 -10.01
N LYS A 17 -0.32 -4.64 -10.12
CA LYS A 17 -0.46 -3.23 -9.76
C LYS A 17 -0.17 -3.01 -8.28
N ARG A 18 -0.67 -3.87 -7.40
CA ARG A 18 -0.46 -3.77 -5.96
C ARG A 18 1.03 -3.83 -5.61
N ALA A 19 1.77 -4.79 -6.17
CA ALA A 19 3.21 -4.89 -6.00
C ALA A 19 3.95 -3.63 -6.50
N ALA A 20 3.56 -3.10 -7.67
CA ALA A 20 4.16 -1.87 -8.23
C ALA A 20 3.90 -0.63 -7.35
N VAL A 21 2.68 -0.49 -6.82
CA VAL A 21 2.34 0.58 -5.88
C VAL A 21 3.16 0.43 -4.61
N PHE A 22 3.25 -0.77 -4.03
CA PHE A 22 4.00 -1.00 -2.80
C PHE A 22 5.50 -0.71 -2.96
N ALA A 23 6.11 -1.11 -4.08
CA ALA A 23 7.49 -0.77 -4.42
C ALA A 23 7.70 0.74 -4.59
N SER A 24 6.70 1.45 -5.15
CA SER A 24 6.78 2.91 -5.27
C SER A 24 6.67 3.60 -3.91
N LEU A 25 5.81 3.08 -3.03
CA LEU A 25 5.63 3.60 -1.66
C LEU A 25 6.89 3.36 -0.82
N SER A 26 7.53 2.19 -0.92
CA SER A 26 8.74 1.88 -0.17
C SER A 26 9.97 2.70 -0.57
N ALA A 27 10.01 3.21 -1.81
CA ALA A 27 11.03 4.14 -2.27
C ALA A 27 10.85 5.58 -1.72
N MET A 28 9.68 5.91 -1.14
CA MET A 28 9.41 7.23 -0.60
C MET A 28 9.82 7.34 0.88
N ARG A 29 10.34 8.50 1.27
CA ARG A 29 10.54 8.85 2.69
C ARG A 29 9.20 9.26 3.31
N GLY A 30 8.44 8.29 3.80
CA GLY A 30 7.20 8.50 4.55
C GLY A 30 7.16 7.67 5.81
N ASP A 31 6.67 8.24 6.91
CA ASP A 31 6.43 7.54 8.17
C ASP A 31 5.03 6.90 8.20
N ILE A 32 4.06 7.56 7.56
CA ILE A 32 2.65 7.13 7.51
C ILE A 32 2.15 7.24 6.08
N PHE A 33 1.53 6.17 5.57
CA PHE A 33 0.92 6.14 4.23
C PHE A 33 -0.60 5.97 4.33
N LEU A 34 -1.35 6.86 3.69
CA LEU A 34 -2.81 6.84 3.62
C LEU A 34 -3.22 6.63 2.15
N LEU A 35 -3.84 5.49 1.86
CA LEU A 35 -4.21 5.10 0.49
C LEU A 35 -5.72 5.26 0.27
N GLN A 36 -6.13 6.02 -0.75
CA GLN A 36 -7.53 6.17 -1.15
C GLN A 36 -7.88 5.37 -2.39
N GLU A 37 -9.18 5.07 -2.56
CA GLU A 37 -9.70 4.28 -3.69
C GLU A 37 -9.02 2.92 -3.83
N VAL A 38 -8.78 2.20 -2.72
CA VAL A 38 -8.14 0.87 -2.75
C VAL A 38 -8.98 -0.20 -3.45
N HIS A 39 -10.29 0.05 -3.62
CA HIS A 39 -11.27 -0.82 -4.29
C HIS A 39 -11.30 -2.26 -3.73
N LEU A 40 -11.09 -2.43 -2.43
CA LEU A 40 -11.31 -3.70 -1.74
C LEU A 40 -12.81 -3.98 -1.64
N ARG A 41 -13.24 -5.23 -1.85
CA ARG A 41 -14.66 -5.60 -1.81
C ARG A 41 -15.09 -6.22 -0.50
N ASP A 42 -14.18 -6.95 0.15
CA ASP A 42 -14.47 -7.80 1.30
C ASP A 42 -13.24 -7.91 2.23
N GLU A 43 -13.43 -8.66 3.31
CA GLU A 43 -12.39 -8.93 4.31
C GLU A 43 -11.24 -9.79 3.74
N GLU A 44 -11.49 -10.58 2.69
CA GLU A 44 -10.47 -11.40 2.04
C GLU A 44 -9.49 -10.53 1.26
N ASP A 45 -10.02 -9.58 0.46
CA ASP A 45 -9.24 -8.56 -0.25
C ASP A 45 -8.39 -7.75 0.76
N ALA A 46 -8.96 -7.39 1.92
CA ALA A 46 -8.25 -6.67 2.99
C ALA A 46 -7.15 -7.51 3.65
N ALA A 47 -7.43 -8.79 3.95
CA ALA A 47 -6.45 -9.70 4.54
C ALA A 47 -5.29 -9.99 3.57
N ALA A 48 -5.57 -10.17 2.27
CA ALA A 48 -4.55 -10.32 1.24
C ALA A 48 -3.66 -9.07 1.17
N LEU A 49 -4.27 -7.88 1.13
CA LEU A 49 -3.54 -6.62 1.11
C LEU A 49 -2.66 -6.44 2.36
N SER A 50 -3.16 -6.80 3.55
CA SER A 50 -2.40 -6.72 4.80
C SER A 50 -1.24 -7.72 4.86
N ARG A 51 -1.37 -8.92 4.27
CA ARG A 51 -0.28 -9.90 4.21
C ARG A 51 0.83 -9.50 3.25
N GLU A 52 0.44 -8.89 2.13
CA GLU A 52 1.36 -8.48 1.07
C GLU A 52 2.03 -7.13 1.36
N TRP A 53 1.44 -6.32 2.25
CA TRP A 53 2.07 -5.11 2.73
C TRP A 53 3.21 -5.44 3.69
N VAL A 54 4.43 -5.45 3.15
CA VAL A 54 5.65 -5.55 3.95
C VAL A 54 6.19 -4.14 4.18
N TRP A 55 6.01 -3.62 5.39
CA TRP A 55 6.63 -2.37 5.84
C TRP A 55 8.01 -2.65 6.45
N GLY A 56 9.01 -1.87 6.04
CA GLY A 56 10.34 -1.81 6.68
C GLY A 56 11.52 -1.94 5.71
N PRO A 57 12.76 -1.62 6.15
CA PRO A 57 13.94 -2.15 5.49
C PRO A 57 13.94 -3.68 5.65
N SER A 58 14.09 -4.41 4.54
CA SER A 58 14.51 -5.81 4.61
C SER A 58 15.77 -5.88 5.47
N GLY A 59 15.84 -6.83 6.41
CA GLY A 59 17.03 -7.05 7.24
C GLY A 59 18.33 -7.15 6.44
#